data_AF-A0A1V9G9M5-F1
#
_entry.id   AF-A0A1V9G9M5-F1
#
_cell.length_a   1.000
_cell.length_b   1.000
_cell.length_c   1.000
_cell.angle_alpha   90.00
_cell.angle_beta   90.00
_cell.angle_gamma   90.00
#
_symmetry.space_group_name_H-M   'P 1'
#
loop_
_entity.id
_entity.type
_entity.pdbx_description
1 polymer ?
#
loop_
_entity_poly.entity_id
_entity_poly.type
_entity_poly.pdbx_seq_one_letter_code
_entity_poly.pdbx_strand_id
1 'polypeptide(L)'
;MDILKDIIEQHFISPEKQEILILLKKYDLADLILKHGTLLIEQIQKHLSTNNKAPLPILSSSASNLLVAINSKVTLITDPFEKRKIQQAVANLSVRMFASIIKLFPNDALEVLKAVQEGLQSTSSLWSYDYNDIDQLMHLSGFYEMIQSIDGSNAAKKIKKIEQGPISFLKWTKKCDTGFLTSELKEKGWIKSQNGFVKLFDNQDESLKVHWNTNYRYELARLLFMLHEKDFIRPVPSKGYFAIAERHIVDFAEKPLPKNALKKLSSKMTQEPDKYKEIISEVDELINKLNSR
;
A
#
# COMPACT_ATOMS: atom_id res chain seq x y z
N MET A 1 -20.10 -5.76 17.40
CA MET A 1 -19.52 -5.15 16.18
C MET A 1 -18.21 -5.87 15.96
N ASP A 2 -18.13 -6.71 14.94
CA ASP A 2 -17.12 -7.76 14.83
C ASP A 2 -15.89 -7.22 14.09
N ILE A 3 -15.15 -6.33 14.77
CA ILE A 3 -14.04 -5.55 14.21
C ILE A 3 -12.99 -6.45 13.56
N LEU A 4 -12.77 -7.67 14.06
CA LEU A 4 -11.82 -8.59 13.44
C LEU A 4 -12.36 -9.24 12.16
N LYS A 5 -13.66 -9.54 12.12
CA LYS A 5 -14.35 -9.99 10.90
C LYS A 5 -14.39 -8.87 9.86
N ASP A 6 -14.61 -7.62 10.25
CA ASP A 6 -14.47 -6.44 9.39
C ASP A 6 -13.00 -6.23 8.93
N ILE A 7 -12.01 -6.44 9.80
CA ILE A 7 -10.58 -6.37 9.45
C ILE A 7 -10.23 -7.49 8.45
N ILE A 8 -10.74 -8.71 8.61
CA ILE A 8 -10.47 -9.83 7.70
C ILE A 8 -11.28 -9.74 6.38
N GLU A 9 -12.52 -9.25 6.42
CA GLU A 9 -13.40 -9.16 5.27
C GLU A 9 -13.05 -7.97 4.37
N GLN A 10 -12.75 -6.79 4.93
CA GLN A 10 -12.52 -5.56 4.17
C GLN A 10 -11.08 -5.42 3.61
N HIS A 11 -10.09 -6.23 4.06
CA HIS A 11 -8.67 -5.85 3.88
C HIS A 11 -7.78 -6.82 3.07
N PHE A 12 -8.35 -7.82 2.42
CA PHE A 12 -7.59 -8.66 1.47
C PHE A 12 -8.24 -8.65 0.07
N ILE A 13 -7.44 -8.42 -0.99
CA ILE A 13 -7.89 -8.55 -2.40
C ILE A 13 -7.93 -10.03 -2.80
N SER A 14 -9.02 -10.44 -3.45
CA SER A 14 -9.45 -11.82 -3.73
C SER A 14 -8.37 -12.88 -4.09
N PRO A 15 -7.35 -12.61 -4.95
CA PRO A 15 -6.37 -13.65 -5.32
C PRO A 15 -5.27 -13.88 -4.29
N GLU A 16 -4.62 -12.82 -3.78
CA GLU A 16 -3.55 -12.92 -2.76
C GLU A 16 -4.13 -13.24 -1.37
N LYS A 17 -5.40 -12.87 -1.13
CA LYS A 17 -6.17 -13.27 0.06
C LYS A 17 -6.14 -14.77 0.27
N GLN A 18 -6.47 -15.52 -0.76
CA GLN A 18 -6.61 -16.96 -0.65
C GLN A 18 -5.26 -17.60 -0.42
N GLU A 19 -4.22 -17.16 -1.13
CA GLU A 19 -2.87 -17.69 -0.96
C GLU A 19 -2.31 -17.44 0.45
N ILE A 20 -2.41 -16.20 0.96
CA ILE A 20 -1.94 -15.86 2.30
C ILE A 20 -2.77 -16.59 3.36
N LEU A 21 -4.08 -16.69 3.18
CA LEU A 21 -4.97 -17.35 4.14
C LEU A 21 -4.76 -18.88 4.14
N ILE A 22 -4.43 -19.48 2.99
CA ILE A 22 -3.97 -20.88 2.89
C ILE A 22 -2.66 -21.05 3.65
N LEU A 23 -1.68 -20.17 3.44
CA LEU A 23 -0.39 -20.23 4.15
C LEU A 23 -0.56 -20.06 5.66
N LEU A 24 -1.33 -19.08 6.12
CA LEU A 24 -1.59 -18.87 7.55
C LEU A 24 -2.32 -20.05 8.17
N LYS A 25 -3.25 -20.69 7.45
CA LYS A 25 -3.92 -21.93 7.92
C LYS A 25 -2.97 -23.12 7.93
N LYS A 26 -2.12 -23.27 6.92
CA LYS A 26 -1.11 -24.35 6.83
C LYS A 26 -0.21 -24.41 8.06
N TYR A 27 0.05 -23.26 8.69
CA TYR A 27 0.91 -23.14 9.87
C TYR A 27 0.19 -22.77 11.17
N ASP A 28 -1.14 -22.97 11.25
CA ASP A 28 -2.01 -22.64 12.40
C ASP A 28 -1.94 -21.18 12.89
N LEU A 29 -1.44 -20.27 12.06
CA LEU A 29 -1.29 -18.86 12.42
C LEU A 29 -2.63 -18.12 12.34
N ALA A 30 -3.53 -18.55 11.45
CA ALA A 30 -4.83 -17.90 11.26
C ALA A 30 -5.67 -17.93 12.55
N ASP A 31 -5.87 -19.11 13.13
CA ASP A 31 -6.68 -19.28 14.35
C ASP A 31 -6.01 -18.67 15.58
N LEU A 32 -4.67 -18.73 15.64
CA LEU A 32 -3.88 -18.12 16.69
C LEU A 32 -4.04 -16.60 16.70
N ILE A 33 -3.89 -15.94 15.53
CA ILE A 33 -4.06 -14.50 15.40
C ILE A 33 -5.51 -14.10 15.73
N LEU A 34 -6.50 -14.86 15.25
CA LEU A 34 -7.91 -14.64 15.56
C LEU A 34 -8.17 -14.70 17.07
N LYS A 35 -7.69 -15.75 17.74
CA LYS A 35 -7.84 -15.94 19.19
C LYS A 35 -7.24 -14.78 19.99
N HIS A 36 -5.99 -14.40 19.69
CA HIS A 36 -5.32 -13.29 20.39
C HIS A 36 -5.96 -11.94 20.08
N GLY A 37 -6.41 -11.71 18.85
CA GLY A 37 -7.14 -10.51 18.45
C GLY A 37 -8.47 -10.36 19.19
N THR A 38 -9.27 -11.43 19.29
CA THR A 38 -10.53 -11.44 20.03
C THR A 38 -10.32 -11.12 21.50
N LEU A 39 -9.36 -11.79 22.16
CA LEU A 39 -9.05 -11.54 23.56
C LEU A 39 -8.63 -10.09 23.82
N LEU A 40 -7.80 -9.52 22.94
CA LEU A 40 -7.38 -8.12 23.04
C LEU A 40 -8.58 -7.17 22.93
N ILE A 41 -9.50 -7.41 22.00
CA ILE A 41 -10.71 -6.59 21.84
C ILE A 41 -11.59 -6.66 23.08
N GLU A 42 -11.82 -7.85 23.62
CA GLU A 42 -12.61 -8.04 24.85
C GLU A 42 -11.98 -7.28 26.03
N GLN A 43 -10.66 -7.35 26.18
CA GLN A 43 -9.93 -6.64 27.22
C GLN A 43 -9.98 -5.12 27.06
N ILE A 44 -9.88 -4.61 25.83
CA ILE A 44 -10.04 -3.17 25.52
C ILE A 44 -11.48 -2.72 25.84
N GLN A 45 -12.49 -3.48 25.41
CA GLN A 45 -13.90 -3.15 25.67
C GLN A 45 -14.22 -3.13 27.16
N LYS A 46 -13.68 -4.10 27.93
CA LYS A 46 -13.81 -4.12 29.39
C LYS A 46 -13.10 -2.94 30.05
N HIS A 47 -11.97 -2.47 29.51
CA HIS A 47 -11.31 -1.28 30.02
C HIS A 47 -12.13 -0.02 29.75
N LEU A 48 -12.64 0.12 28.53
CA LEU A 48 -13.42 1.28 28.06
C LEU A 48 -14.71 1.50 28.85
N SER A 49 -15.29 0.47 29.47
CA SER A 49 -16.46 0.64 30.34
C SER A 49 -16.14 1.36 31.66
N THR A 50 -14.86 1.50 32.01
CA THR A 50 -14.39 2.08 33.27
C THR A 50 -13.41 3.23 33.11
N ASN A 51 -12.73 3.32 31.97
CA ASN A 51 -11.72 4.34 31.69
C ASN A 51 -11.63 4.62 30.18
N ASN A 52 -11.66 5.89 29.80
CA ASN A 52 -11.61 6.33 28.40
C ASN A 52 -10.18 6.48 27.84
N LYS A 53 -9.15 6.25 28.65
CA LYS A 53 -7.74 6.25 28.20
C LYS A 53 -7.35 4.90 27.61
N ALA A 54 -6.29 4.90 26.81
CA ALA A 54 -5.71 3.68 26.28
C ALA A 54 -5.22 2.74 27.40
N PRO A 55 -5.56 1.43 27.37
CA PRO A 55 -5.08 0.46 28.34
C PRO A 55 -3.65 0.00 28.02
N LEU A 56 -2.66 0.90 28.15
CA LEU A 56 -1.27 0.67 27.74
C LEU A 56 -0.68 -0.68 28.21
N PRO A 57 -0.89 -1.14 29.46
CA PRO A 57 -0.37 -2.44 29.91
C PRO A 57 -0.99 -3.64 29.17
N ILE A 58 -2.28 -3.54 28.81
CA ILE A 58 -2.97 -4.57 28.03
C ILE A 58 -2.39 -4.61 26.62
N LEU A 59 -2.22 -3.44 25.98
CA LEU A 59 -1.67 -3.36 24.63
C LEU A 59 -0.24 -3.91 24.55
N SER A 60 0.61 -3.54 25.50
CA SER A 60 2.00 -4.01 25.60
C SER A 60 2.09 -5.52 25.82
N SER A 61 1.32 -6.06 26.77
CA SER A 61 1.31 -7.49 27.07
C SER A 61 0.70 -8.33 25.94
N SER A 62 -0.35 -7.84 25.28
CA SER A 62 -0.95 -8.52 24.13
C SER A 62 -0.01 -8.55 22.92
N ALA A 63 0.70 -7.45 22.62
CA ALA A 63 1.72 -7.43 21.57
C ALA A 63 2.84 -8.44 21.85
N SER A 64 3.32 -8.48 23.10
CA SER A 64 4.33 -9.42 23.58
C SER A 64 3.88 -10.88 23.42
N ASN A 65 2.68 -11.20 23.91
CA ASN A 65 2.12 -12.54 23.85
C ASN A 65 1.88 -13.00 22.41
N LEU A 66 1.39 -12.10 21.55
CA LEU A 66 1.16 -12.39 20.14
C LEU A 66 2.49 -12.65 19.42
N LEU A 67 3.54 -11.86 19.67
CA LEU A 67 4.88 -12.07 19.11
C LEU A 67 5.42 -13.46 19.47
N VAL A 68 5.38 -13.84 20.74
CA VAL A 68 5.85 -15.16 21.19
C VAL A 68 5.04 -16.28 20.51
N ALA A 69 3.72 -16.15 20.48
CA ALA A 69 2.83 -17.14 19.90
C ALA A 69 3.10 -17.31 18.39
N ILE A 70 3.28 -16.21 17.63
CA ILE A 70 3.64 -16.25 16.21
C ILE A 70 5.01 -16.89 16.02
N ASN A 71 6.04 -16.45 16.74
CA ASN A 71 7.40 -16.96 16.58
C ASN A 71 7.50 -18.46 16.92
N SER A 72 6.71 -18.95 17.88
CA SER A 72 6.64 -20.38 18.19
C SER A 72 6.20 -21.24 17.00
N LYS A 73 5.43 -20.67 16.05
CA LYS A 73 4.99 -21.34 14.83
C LYS A 73 5.92 -21.06 13.65
N VAL A 74 6.35 -19.81 13.47
CA VAL A 74 7.21 -19.39 12.35
C VAL A 74 8.59 -20.03 12.39
N THR A 75 9.12 -20.32 13.58
CA THR A 75 10.42 -21.01 13.73
C THR A 75 10.41 -22.45 13.24
N LEU A 76 9.24 -23.08 13.16
CA LEU A 76 9.06 -24.45 12.64
C LEU A 76 9.06 -24.51 11.10
N ILE A 77 9.00 -23.36 10.43
CA ILE A 77 8.99 -23.28 8.97
C ILE A 77 10.42 -23.42 8.45
N THR A 78 10.68 -24.53 7.77
CA THR A 78 12.01 -24.87 7.24
C THR A 78 12.32 -24.17 5.93
N ASP A 79 11.32 -24.01 5.05
CA ASP A 79 11.52 -23.32 3.78
C ASP A 79 11.69 -21.80 4.01
N PRO A 80 12.84 -21.21 3.62
CA PRO A 80 13.14 -19.82 3.92
C PRO A 80 12.24 -18.83 3.15
N PHE A 81 11.75 -19.18 1.97
CA PHE A 81 10.88 -18.31 1.17
C PHE A 81 9.48 -18.25 1.76
N GLU A 82 8.89 -19.40 2.09
CA GLU A 82 7.61 -19.50 2.79
C GLU A 82 7.68 -18.81 4.15
N LYS A 83 8.77 -19.03 4.90
CA LYS A 83 9.00 -18.37 6.20
C LYS A 83 8.97 -16.85 6.06
N ARG A 84 9.72 -16.28 5.11
CA ARG A 84 9.74 -14.83 4.90
C ARG A 84 8.39 -14.29 4.44
N LYS A 85 7.69 -15.00 3.56
CA LYS A 85 6.34 -14.63 3.09
C LYS A 85 5.35 -14.58 4.24
N ILE A 86 5.42 -15.53 5.17
CA ILE A 86 4.58 -15.56 6.36
C ILE A 86 4.94 -14.47 7.35
N GLN A 87 6.24 -14.24 7.61
CA GLN A 87 6.69 -13.13 8.46
C GLN A 87 6.14 -11.79 7.96
N GLN A 88 6.23 -11.53 6.65
CA GLN A 88 5.66 -10.33 6.03
C GLN A 88 4.14 -10.27 6.16
N ALA A 89 3.44 -11.38 5.90
CA ALA A 89 1.99 -11.42 6.01
C ALA A 89 1.51 -11.12 7.44
N VAL A 90 2.16 -11.73 8.44
CA VAL A 90 1.81 -11.53 9.85
C VAL A 90 2.18 -10.13 10.31
N ALA A 91 3.37 -9.62 9.97
CA ALA A 91 3.76 -8.25 10.28
C ALA A 91 2.75 -7.22 9.74
N ASN A 92 2.35 -7.37 8.47
CA ASN A 92 1.35 -6.52 7.85
C ASN A 92 -0.02 -6.58 8.56
N LEU A 93 -0.44 -7.77 9.01
CA LEU A 93 -1.67 -7.92 9.79
C LEU A 93 -1.57 -7.24 11.16
N SER A 94 -0.45 -7.45 11.87
CA SER A 94 -0.21 -6.85 13.18
C SER A 94 -0.17 -5.32 13.12
N VAL A 95 0.50 -4.73 12.11
CA VAL A 95 0.51 -3.27 11.90
C VAL A 95 -0.92 -2.73 11.73
N ARG A 96 -1.75 -3.42 10.94
CA ARG A 96 -3.15 -3.01 10.72
C ARG A 96 -3.99 -3.12 12.00
N MET A 97 -3.79 -4.18 12.79
CA MET A 97 -4.43 -4.31 14.10
C MET A 97 -4.05 -3.13 15.01
N PHE A 98 -2.77 -2.78 15.10
CA PHE A 98 -2.31 -1.65 15.89
C PHE A 98 -2.85 -0.31 15.39
N ALA A 99 -2.89 -0.10 14.07
CA ALA A 99 -3.49 1.10 13.50
C ALA A 99 -4.98 1.25 13.85
N SER A 100 -5.73 0.13 13.90
CA SER A 100 -7.13 0.12 14.34
C SER A 100 -7.27 0.46 15.83
N ILE A 101 -6.35 -0.01 16.68
CA ILE A 101 -6.33 0.32 18.11
C ILE A 101 -6.01 1.81 18.32
N ILE A 102 -5.01 2.35 17.62
CA ILE A 102 -4.65 3.77 17.70
C ILE A 102 -5.84 4.67 17.34
N LYS A 103 -6.72 4.26 16.41
CA LYS A 103 -7.95 5.01 16.09
C LYS A 103 -8.96 5.07 17.22
N LEU A 104 -8.99 4.06 18.09
CA LEU A 104 -9.85 4.08 19.27
C LEU A 104 -9.35 5.09 20.31
N PHE A 105 -8.05 5.40 20.28
CA PHE A 105 -7.38 6.27 21.24
C PHE A 105 -6.53 7.35 20.53
N PRO A 106 -7.13 8.25 19.74
CA PRO A 106 -6.39 9.21 18.92
C PRO A 106 -5.54 10.18 19.76
N ASN A 107 -5.99 10.48 20.98
CA ASN A 107 -5.28 11.37 21.90
C ASN A 107 -4.12 10.66 22.63
N ASP A 108 -4.11 9.33 22.68
CA ASP A 108 -3.07 8.52 23.32
C ASP A 108 -2.24 7.75 22.27
N ALA A 109 -2.28 8.19 21.00
CA ALA A 109 -1.72 7.45 19.87
C ALA A 109 -0.21 7.17 20.02
N LEU A 110 0.54 8.15 20.53
CA LEU A 110 1.98 8.03 20.77
C LEU A 110 2.26 7.06 21.91
N GLU A 111 1.51 7.17 23.01
CA GLU A 111 1.62 6.31 24.18
C GLU A 111 1.27 4.86 23.84
N VAL A 112 0.22 4.65 23.04
CA VAL A 112 -0.15 3.33 22.52
C VAL A 112 0.99 2.71 21.72
N LEU A 113 1.53 3.45 20.76
CA LEU A 113 2.62 2.93 19.92
C LEU A 113 3.88 2.63 20.75
N LYS A 114 4.21 3.54 21.68
CA LYS A 114 5.35 3.37 22.57
C LYS A 114 5.18 2.12 23.45
N ALA A 115 4.00 1.91 24.04
CA ALA A 115 3.73 0.73 24.86
C ALA A 115 3.85 -0.59 24.07
N VAL A 116 3.42 -0.58 22.80
CA VAL A 116 3.59 -1.73 21.89
C VAL A 116 5.07 -1.96 21.58
N GLN A 117 5.82 -0.92 21.22
CA GLN A 117 7.27 -1.02 20.96
C GLN A 117 8.03 -1.53 22.18
N GLU A 118 7.77 -0.97 23.36
CA GLU A 118 8.39 -1.40 24.62
C GLU A 118 8.09 -2.88 24.92
N GLY A 119 6.86 -3.33 24.67
CA GLY A 119 6.47 -4.74 24.83
C GLY A 119 7.22 -5.67 23.86
N LEU A 120 7.25 -5.30 22.58
CA LEU A 120 7.96 -6.06 21.54
C LEU A 120 9.47 -6.09 21.80
N GLN A 121 10.08 -4.97 22.18
CA GLN A 121 11.51 -4.86 22.47
C GLN A 121 11.88 -5.68 23.72
N SER A 122 11.10 -5.56 24.80
CA SER A 122 11.33 -6.32 26.02
C SER A 122 11.21 -7.83 25.78
N THR A 123 10.20 -8.24 25.01
CA THR A 123 10.00 -9.64 24.63
C THR A 123 11.11 -10.14 23.73
N SER A 124 11.54 -9.32 22.76
CA SER A 124 12.64 -9.69 21.86
C SER A 124 13.95 -9.88 22.63
N SER A 125 14.23 -9.02 23.61
CA SER A 125 15.37 -9.18 24.51
C SER A 125 15.28 -10.48 25.32
N LEU A 126 14.11 -10.77 25.92
CA LEU A 126 13.90 -11.96 26.74
C LEU A 126 14.06 -13.27 25.95
N TRP A 127 13.56 -13.31 24.71
CA TRP A 127 13.55 -14.49 23.86
C TRP A 127 14.67 -14.52 22.81
N SER A 128 15.60 -13.55 22.86
CA SER A 128 16.70 -13.40 21.89
C SER A 128 16.22 -13.29 20.42
N TYR A 129 15.10 -12.60 20.20
CA TYR A 129 14.64 -12.25 18.84
C TYR A 129 15.35 -10.98 18.35
N ASP A 130 15.54 -10.89 17.03
CA ASP A 130 16.04 -9.66 16.41
C ASP A 130 14.92 -8.62 16.33
N TYR A 131 14.89 -7.69 17.28
CA TYR A 131 13.93 -6.60 17.30
C TYR A 131 14.05 -5.71 16.06
N ASN A 132 15.24 -5.56 15.47
CA ASN A 132 15.41 -4.72 14.29
C ASN A 132 14.74 -5.34 13.05
N ASP A 133 14.77 -6.67 12.89
CA ASP A 133 14.01 -7.33 11.81
C ASP A 133 12.49 -7.16 12.01
N ILE A 134 12.00 -7.25 13.25
CA ILE A 134 10.59 -6.99 13.57
C ILE A 134 10.22 -5.53 13.26
N ASP A 135 11.03 -4.57 13.70
CA ASP A 135 10.81 -3.15 13.42
C ASP A 135 10.84 -2.86 11.91
N GLN A 136 11.75 -3.47 11.16
CA GLN A 136 11.82 -3.31 9.70
C GLN A 136 10.62 -3.93 8.99
N LEU A 137 10.18 -5.12 9.42
CA LEU A 137 9.01 -5.80 8.86
C LEU A 137 7.71 -5.03 9.12
N MET A 138 7.61 -4.40 10.28
CA MET A 138 6.41 -3.69 10.72
C MET A 138 6.48 -2.17 10.49
N HIS A 139 7.64 -1.65 10.13
CA HIS A 139 7.95 -0.23 10.01
C HIS A 139 7.57 0.60 11.27
N LEU A 140 7.77 0.08 12.50
CA LEU A 140 7.27 0.73 13.72
C LEU A 140 7.95 2.07 14.00
N SER A 141 9.27 2.15 13.81
CA SER A 141 10.03 3.40 13.94
C SER A 141 9.53 4.47 12.95
N GLY A 142 9.25 4.09 11.71
CA GLY A 142 8.65 4.99 10.73
C GLY A 142 7.23 5.44 11.11
N PHE A 143 6.44 4.55 11.70
CA PHE A 143 5.13 4.89 12.28
C PHE A 143 5.26 5.88 13.44
N TYR A 144 6.27 5.71 14.30
CA TYR A 144 6.52 6.55 15.46
C TYR A 144 6.91 7.96 15.05
N GLU A 145 7.88 8.09 14.13
CA GLU A 145 8.29 9.38 13.55
C GLU A 145 7.12 10.07 12.85
N MET A 146 6.32 9.31 12.10
CA MET A 146 5.12 9.84 11.45
C MET A 146 4.15 10.41 12.48
N ILE A 147 3.83 9.69 13.57
CA ILE A 147 2.88 10.17 14.58
C ILE A 147 3.48 11.34 15.39
N GLN A 148 4.77 11.32 15.72
CA GLN A 148 5.44 12.43 16.41
C GLN A 148 5.47 13.70 15.58
N SER A 149 5.59 13.59 14.26
CA SER A 149 5.60 14.75 13.34
C SER A 149 4.24 15.45 13.19
N ILE A 150 3.21 15.01 13.91
CA ILE A 150 1.83 15.47 13.75
C ILE A 150 1.34 16.20 15.00
N ASP A 151 1.11 17.50 14.88
CA ASP A 151 0.24 18.25 15.79
C ASP A 151 -1.20 17.70 15.70
N GLY A 152 -1.82 17.39 16.85
CA GLY A 152 -2.93 16.43 17.03
C GLY A 152 -4.19 16.60 16.15
N SER A 153 -4.36 17.72 15.45
CA SER A 153 -5.50 17.95 14.54
C SER A 153 -5.36 17.30 13.16
N ASN A 154 -4.14 16.97 12.71
CA ASN A 154 -3.88 16.35 11.40
C ASN A 154 -3.74 14.82 11.44
N ALA A 155 -3.68 14.21 12.63
CA ALA A 155 -3.50 12.77 12.83
C ALA A 155 -4.70 11.98 12.31
N ALA A 156 -5.93 12.38 12.63
CA ALA A 156 -7.15 11.70 12.20
C ALA A 156 -7.32 11.65 10.67
N LYS A 157 -6.86 12.67 9.94
CA LYS A 157 -6.93 12.73 8.47
C LYS A 157 -5.92 11.79 7.78
N LYS A 158 -4.74 11.58 8.36
CA LYS A 158 -3.73 10.66 7.82
C LYS A 158 -3.87 9.23 8.35
N ILE A 159 -4.36 9.03 9.56
CA ILE A 159 -4.77 7.70 10.07
C ILE A 159 -5.91 7.11 9.22
N LYS A 160 -6.80 7.96 8.69
CA LYS A 160 -7.76 7.60 7.63
C LYS A 160 -7.11 7.14 6.31
N LYS A 161 -5.85 7.49 6.00
CA LYS A 161 -5.13 7.00 4.80
C LYS A 161 -4.52 5.62 5.01
N ILE A 162 -4.07 5.30 6.23
CA ILE A 162 -3.59 3.95 6.61
C ILE A 162 -4.73 2.91 6.48
N GLU A 163 -5.98 3.38 6.54
CA GLU A 163 -7.23 2.63 6.36
C GLU A 163 -7.64 2.41 4.89
N GLN A 164 -7.02 3.07 3.89
CA GLN A 164 -7.55 3.11 2.50
C GLN A 164 -7.28 1.87 1.63
N GLY A 165 -6.97 0.72 2.24
CA GLY A 165 -6.64 -0.49 1.49
C GLY A 165 -5.27 -0.40 0.81
N PRO A 166 -4.93 -1.35 -0.08
CA PRO A 166 -3.65 -1.32 -0.80
C PRO A 166 -3.50 0.00 -1.57
N ILE A 167 -2.27 0.54 -1.56
CA ILE A 167 -1.89 1.74 -2.31
C ILE A 167 -2.42 1.57 -3.72
N SER A 168 -3.25 2.51 -4.18
CA SER A 168 -3.82 2.37 -5.51
C SER A 168 -2.72 2.48 -6.56
N PHE A 169 -2.61 1.46 -7.41
CA PHE A 169 -1.61 1.34 -8.47
C PHE A 169 -2.24 1.00 -9.82
N LEU A 170 -1.49 1.23 -10.91
CA LEU A 170 -1.89 0.80 -12.24
C LEU A 170 -1.36 -0.60 -12.48
N LYS A 171 -2.18 -1.53 -12.96
CA LYS A 171 -1.77 -2.91 -13.25
C LYS A 171 -1.92 -3.20 -14.74
N TRP A 172 -0.92 -3.84 -15.33
CA TRP A 172 -1.08 -4.43 -16.67
C TRP A 172 -2.11 -5.56 -16.64
N THR A 173 -3.08 -5.51 -17.55
CA THR A 173 -4.17 -6.50 -17.63
C THR A 173 -3.99 -7.50 -18.75
N LYS A 174 -3.26 -7.11 -19.81
CA LYS A 174 -2.96 -7.95 -20.96
C LYS A 174 -1.46 -8.10 -21.09
N LYS A 175 -1.03 -9.25 -21.62
CA LYS A 175 0.34 -9.42 -22.06
C LYS A 175 0.53 -8.52 -23.28
N CYS A 176 1.42 -7.54 -23.17
CA CYS A 176 1.79 -6.63 -24.25
C CYS A 176 3.31 -6.45 -24.26
N ASP A 177 3.85 -6.04 -25.40
CA ASP A 177 5.27 -5.71 -25.53
C ASP A 177 5.57 -4.36 -24.87
N THR A 178 5.65 -4.37 -23.55
CA THR A 178 6.02 -3.20 -22.74
C THR A 178 7.44 -2.71 -23.08
N GLY A 179 8.32 -3.58 -23.57
CA GLY A 179 9.65 -3.23 -24.03
C GLY A 179 9.61 -2.34 -25.27
N PHE A 180 8.77 -2.68 -26.26
CA PHE A 180 8.50 -1.84 -27.41
C PHE A 180 7.96 -0.47 -27.01
N LEU A 181 6.88 -0.43 -26.22
CA LEU A 181 6.26 0.83 -25.79
C LEU A 181 7.29 1.73 -25.08
N THR A 182 7.99 1.20 -24.09
CA THR A 182 8.95 2.01 -23.32
C THR A 182 10.15 2.46 -24.15
N SER A 183 10.57 1.67 -25.14
CA SER A 183 11.61 2.06 -26.09
C SER A 183 11.20 3.24 -26.95
N GLU A 184 10.00 3.19 -27.54
CA GLU A 184 9.43 4.30 -28.34
C GLU A 184 9.28 5.58 -27.52
N LEU A 185 8.76 5.47 -26.28
CA LEU A 185 8.60 6.62 -25.38
C LEU A 185 9.95 7.26 -25.02
N LYS A 186 11.00 6.43 -24.87
CA LYS A 186 12.35 6.92 -24.58
C LYS A 186 13.01 7.54 -25.81
N GLU A 187 12.85 6.94 -26.99
CA GLU A 187 13.37 7.47 -28.25
C GLU A 187 12.75 8.83 -28.59
N LYS A 188 11.46 9.00 -28.35
CA LYS A 188 10.75 10.28 -28.49
C LYS A 188 11.09 11.31 -27.39
N GLY A 189 11.88 10.94 -26.38
CA GLY A 189 12.26 11.83 -25.28
C GLY A 189 11.11 12.19 -24.32
N TRP A 190 10.03 11.38 -24.29
CA TRP A 190 8.89 11.59 -23.40
C TRP A 190 9.20 11.14 -21.97
N ILE A 191 10.02 10.09 -21.82
CA ILE A 191 10.44 9.55 -20.53
C ILE A 191 11.97 9.56 -20.39
N LYS A 192 12.46 9.67 -19.15
CA LYS A 192 13.90 9.60 -18.86
C LYS A 192 14.44 8.17 -18.84
N SER A 193 13.61 7.20 -18.45
CA SER A 193 14.01 5.81 -18.21
C SER A 193 12.88 4.84 -18.54
N GLN A 194 13.17 3.82 -19.35
CA GLN A 194 12.24 2.73 -19.65
C GLN A 194 11.80 2.02 -18.36
N ASN A 195 12.77 1.60 -17.54
CA ASN A 195 12.52 0.95 -16.26
C ASN A 195 11.71 1.84 -15.31
N GLY A 196 11.95 3.15 -15.32
CA GLY A 196 11.16 4.10 -14.54
C GLY A 196 9.69 4.11 -14.95
N PHE A 197 9.41 4.10 -16.25
CA PHE A 197 8.03 4.04 -16.75
C PHE A 197 7.38 2.68 -16.54
N VAL A 198 8.10 1.57 -16.72
CA VAL A 198 7.57 0.21 -16.41
C VAL A 198 7.15 0.13 -14.94
N LYS A 199 7.97 0.68 -14.03
CA LYS A 199 7.65 0.77 -12.61
C LYS A 199 6.43 1.62 -12.30
N LEU A 200 5.90 2.43 -13.21
CA LEU A 200 4.60 3.09 -12.97
C LEU A 200 3.48 2.05 -12.75
N PHE A 201 3.65 0.87 -13.34
CA PHE A 201 2.72 -0.23 -13.29
C PHE A 201 3.19 -1.31 -12.31
N ASP A 202 2.23 -1.97 -11.66
CA ASP A 202 2.43 -2.98 -10.61
C ASP A 202 3.27 -2.48 -9.42
N ASN A 203 3.34 -1.15 -9.22
CA ASN A 203 4.09 -0.53 -8.14
C ASN A 203 3.21 -0.12 -6.96
N GLN A 204 3.58 -0.60 -5.78
CA GLN A 204 2.96 -0.24 -4.51
C GLN A 204 3.84 0.70 -3.67
N ASP A 205 4.94 1.22 -4.21
CA ASP A 205 5.79 2.19 -3.51
C ASP A 205 5.26 3.64 -3.70
N GLU A 206 4.81 4.28 -2.61
CA GLU A 206 4.37 5.69 -2.64
C GLU A 206 5.48 6.67 -3.00
N SER A 207 6.74 6.30 -2.77
CA SER A 207 7.91 7.16 -3.01
C SER A 207 8.39 7.11 -4.47
N LEU A 208 7.84 6.22 -5.30
CA LEU A 208 8.22 6.10 -6.70
C LEU A 208 7.99 7.42 -7.45
N LYS A 209 9.06 7.90 -8.09
CA LYS A 209 9.04 9.01 -9.04
C LYS A 209 9.29 8.53 -10.47
N VAL A 210 8.32 8.76 -11.35
CA VAL A 210 8.39 8.47 -12.79
C VAL A 210 8.57 9.79 -13.52
N HIS A 211 9.67 9.92 -14.24
CA HIS A 211 10.04 11.17 -14.90
C HIS A 211 9.41 11.25 -16.28
N TRP A 212 8.59 12.27 -16.49
CA TRP A 212 7.95 12.59 -17.77
C TRP A 212 8.34 13.99 -18.23
N ASN A 213 8.58 14.16 -19.52
CA ASN A 213 8.85 15.46 -20.11
C ASN A 213 7.55 16.26 -20.24
N THR A 214 7.44 17.36 -19.49
CA THR A 214 6.20 18.16 -19.38
C THR A 214 5.76 18.83 -20.67
N ASN A 215 6.65 18.94 -21.67
CA ASN A 215 6.27 19.37 -23.02
C ASN A 215 5.28 18.38 -23.66
N TYR A 216 5.35 17.10 -23.30
CA TYR A 216 4.52 16.02 -23.85
C TYR A 216 3.39 15.58 -22.91
N ARG A 217 2.81 16.53 -22.15
CA ARG A 217 1.75 16.22 -21.15
C ARG A 217 0.41 15.83 -21.79
N TYR A 218 0.16 16.23 -23.03
CA TYR A 218 -1.09 15.89 -23.74
C TYR A 218 -1.01 14.43 -24.21
N GLU A 219 0.15 14.04 -24.73
CA GLU A 219 0.55 12.70 -25.14
C GLU A 219 0.44 11.75 -23.96
N LEU A 220 0.91 12.14 -22.76
CA LEU A 220 0.71 11.36 -21.53
C LEU A 220 -0.78 11.12 -21.24
N ALA A 221 -1.60 12.17 -21.30
CA ALA A 221 -3.01 12.08 -21.01
C ALA A 221 -3.74 11.18 -22.02
N ARG A 222 -3.40 11.28 -23.31
CA ARG A 222 -3.96 10.43 -24.38
C ARG A 222 -3.45 8.99 -24.23
N LEU A 223 -2.18 8.79 -23.92
CA LEU A 223 -1.57 7.47 -23.77
C LEU A 223 -2.25 6.69 -22.66
N LEU A 224 -2.37 7.27 -21.46
CA LEU A 224 -3.05 6.62 -20.35
C LEU A 224 -4.53 6.37 -20.62
N PHE A 225 -5.21 7.31 -21.31
CA PHE A 225 -6.58 7.11 -21.76
C PHE A 225 -6.70 5.89 -22.67
N MET A 226 -5.86 5.79 -23.70
CA MET A 226 -5.90 4.69 -24.68
C MET A 226 -5.49 3.35 -24.07
N LEU A 227 -4.47 3.33 -23.20
CA LEU A 227 -4.08 2.14 -22.46
C LEU A 227 -5.24 1.63 -21.58
N HIS A 228 -5.99 2.53 -20.95
CA HIS A 228 -7.15 2.17 -20.16
C HIS A 228 -8.33 1.73 -21.03
N GLU A 229 -8.66 2.48 -22.09
CA GLU A 229 -9.77 2.20 -23.00
C GLU A 229 -9.61 0.84 -23.71
N LYS A 230 -8.38 0.48 -24.09
CA LYS A 230 -8.09 -0.82 -24.74
C LYS A 230 -7.83 -1.96 -23.75
N ASP A 231 -8.11 -1.75 -22.46
CA ASP A 231 -7.87 -2.70 -21.36
C ASP A 231 -6.43 -3.23 -21.32
N PHE A 232 -5.43 -2.39 -21.57
CA PHE A 232 -4.04 -2.73 -21.29
C PHE A 232 -3.68 -2.48 -19.83
N ILE A 233 -4.31 -1.49 -19.20
CA ILE A 233 -4.09 -1.15 -17.80
C ILE A 233 -5.42 -1.03 -17.08
N ARG A 234 -5.41 -1.36 -15.78
CA ARG A 234 -6.52 -1.05 -14.87
C ARG A 234 -6.02 -0.46 -13.56
N PRO A 235 -6.77 0.44 -12.94
CA PRO A 235 -6.48 0.87 -11.59
C PRO A 235 -6.87 -0.24 -10.57
N VAL A 236 -6.07 -0.42 -9.52
CA VAL A 236 -6.30 -1.39 -8.45
C VAL A 236 -5.95 -0.75 -7.11
N PRO A 237 -6.85 -0.73 -6.08
CA PRO A 237 -8.26 -1.08 -6.09
C PRO A 237 -9.19 0.09 -6.52
N SER A 238 -8.65 1.29 -6.79
CA SER A 238 -9.47 2.47 -7.10
C SER A 238 -10.02 2.49 -8.52
N LYS A 239 -10.92 3.44 -8.83
CA LYS A 239 -11.42 3.70 -10.20
C LYS A 239 -10.61 4.76 -10.97
N GLY A 240 -9.64 5.43 -10.34
CA GLY A 240 -9.03 6.66 -10.87
C GLY A 240 -7.64 6.47 -11.44
N TYR A 241 -7.51 5.99 -12.68
CA TYR A 241 -6.19 5.73 -13.29
C TYR A 241 -5.33 6.99 -13.46
N PHE A 242 -5.91 8.14 -13.82
CA PHE A 242 -5.16 9.40 -13.88
C PHE A 242 -4.65 9.85 -12.51
N ALA A 243 -5.49 9.75 -11.47
CA ALA A 243 -5.10 10.17 -10.14
C ALA A 243 -3.97 9.32 -9.56
N ILE A 244 -3.88 8.04 -9.95
CA ILE A 244 -2.77 7.16 -9.62
C ILE A 244 -1.50 7.64 -10.35
N ALA A 245 -1.58 7.84 -11.67
CA ALA A 245 -0.43 8.28 -12.46
C ALA A 245 0.12 9.64 -11.98
N GLU A 246 -0.75 10.61 -11.74
CA GLU A 246 -0.39 11.96 -11.26
C GLU A 246 0.34 11.95 -9.90
N ARG A 247 0.17 10.90 -9.08
CA ARG A 247 0.86 10.77 -7.80
C ARG A 247 2.35 10.45 -7.98
N HIS A 248 2.68 9.68 -9.02
CA HIS A 248 4.03 9.17 -9.24
C HIS A 248 4.77 9.95 -10.33
N ILE A 249 4.06 10.64 -11.23
CA ILE A 249 4.67 11.35 -12.34
C ILE A 249 5.18 12.73 -11.89
N VAL A 250 6.46 12.96 -12.14
CA VAL A 250 7.15 14.23 -11.95
C VAL A 250 7.81 14.68 -13.25
N ASP A 251 8.06 15.98 -13.37
CA ASP A 251 8.86 16.50 -14.47
C ASP A 251 10.36 16.19 -14.31
N PHE A 252 11.18 16.59 -15.28
CA PHE A 252 12.63 16.35 -15.22
C PHE A 252 13.36 17.20 -14.16
N ALA A 253 12.68 18.18 -13.56
CA ALA A 253 13.13 18.99 -12.44
C ALA A 253 12.47 18.57 -11.11
N GLU A 254 11.90 17.35 -11.06
CA GLU A 254 11.19 16.76 -9.93
C GLU A 254 9.91 17.49 -9.45
N LYS A 255 9.33 18.36 -10.27
CA LYS A 255 8.06 19.00 -9.93
C LYS A 255 6.89 18.05 -10.22
N PRO A 256 5.98 17.83 -9.26
CA PRO A 256 4.83 16.96 -9.48
C PRO A 256 3.82 17.58 -10.43
N LEU A 257 3.04 16.74 -11.11
CA LEU A 257 1.91 17.20 -11.92
C LEU A 257 0.79 17.78 -11.02
N PRO A 258 0.09 18.83 -11.46
CA PRO A 258 -1.08 19.33 -10.75
C PRO A 258 -2.20 18.28 -10.69
N LYS A 259 -2.93 18.23 -9.57
CA LYS A 259 -4.06 17.30 -9.39
C LYS A 259 -5.12 17.50 -10.47
N ASN A 260 -5.59 16.40 -11.06
CA ASN A 260 -6.55 16.32 -12.16
C ASN A 260 -6.07 16.97 -13.48
N ALA A 261 -4.78 17.24 -13.64
CA ALA A 261 -4.25 17.80 -14.88
C ALA A 261 -4.53 16.86 -16.07
N LEU A 262 -4.21 15.57 -15.94
CA LEU A 262 -4.34 14.61 -17.04
C LEU A 262 -5.81 14.35 -17.39
N LYS A 263 -6.68 14.27 -16.38
CA LYS A 263 -8.13 14.16 -16.61
C LYS A 263 -8.69 15.35 -17.40
N LYS A 264 -8.26 16.57 -17.07
CA LYS A 264 -8.67 17.79 -17.78
C LYS A 264 -8.14 17.80 -19.21
N LEU A 265 -6.89 17.42 -19.43
CA LEU A 265 -6.29 17.36 -20.76
C LEU A 265 -6.99 16.31 -21.64
N SER A 266 -7.22 15.11 -21.09
CA SER A 266 -7.98 14.05 -21.78
C SER A 266 -9.38 14.52 -22.16
N SER A 267 -10.12 15.12 -21.23
CA SER A 267 -11.45 15.67 -21.52
C SER A 267 -11.44 16.74 -22.62
N LYS A 268 -10.43 17.61 -22.65
CA LYS A 268 -10.28 18.62 -23.70
C LYS A 268 -10.02 17.99 -25.08
N MET A 269 -9.17 16.96 -25.13
CA MET A 269 -8.89 16.25 -26.39
C MET A 269 -10.12 15.51 -26.92
N THR A 270 -10.95 14.97 -26.04
CA THR A 270 -12.23 14.34 -26.43
C THR A 270 -13.24 15.36 -26.94
N GLN A 271 -13.26 16.59 -26.39
CA GLN A 271 -14.21 17.64 -26.79
C GLN A 271 -13.80 18.38 -28.07
N GLU A 272 -12.50 18.54 -28.30
CA GLU A 272 -11.93 19.30 -29.42
C GLU A 272 -10.96 18.43 -30.25
N PRO A 273 -11.37 17.27 -30.79
CA PRO A 273 -10.44 16.31 -31.39
C PRO A 273 -9.63 16.87 -32.56
N ASP A 274 -10.23 17.74 -33.39
CA ASP A 274 -9.54 18.36 -34.53
C ASP A 274 -8.32 19.19 -34.13
N LYS A 275 -8.39 19.87 -32.97
CA LYS A 275 -7.30 20.69 -32.45
C LYS A 275 -6.12 19.87 -31.95
N TYR A 276 -6.37 18.63 -31.55
CA TYR A 276 -5.36 17.73 -31.01
C TYR A 276 -5.11 16.54 -31.94
N LYS A 277 -5.48 16.67 -33.22
CA LYS A 277 -5.43 15.59 -34.21
C LYS A 277 -4.05 14.94 -34.32
N GLU A 278 -2.99 15.74 -34.32
CA GLU A 278 -1.61 15.24 -34.41
C GLU A 278 -1.24 14.39 -33.18
N ILE A 279 -1.50 14.90 -31.97
CA ILE A 279 -1.27 14.17 -30.71
C ILE A 279 -2.09 12.89 -30.64
N ILE A 280 -3.36 12.96 -31.05
CA ILE A 280 -4.26 11.79 -31.08
C ILE A 280 -3.72 10.75 -32.05
N SER A 281 -3.39 11.15 -33.28
CA SER A 281 -2.86 10.24 -34.31
C SER A 281 -1.56 9.58 -33.86
N GLU A 282 -0.62 10.36 -33.33
CA GLU A 282 0.68 9.85 -32.90
C GLU A 282 0.55 8.80 -31.79
N VAL A 283 -0.25 9.09 -30.76
CA VAL A 283 -0.46 8.14 -29.65
C VAL A 283 -1.27 6.93 -30.10
N ASP A 284 -2.27 7.11 -30.95
CA ASP A 284 -3.11 6.02 -31.44
C ASP A 284 -2.29 5.07 -32.34
N GLU A 285 -1.39 5.58 -33.17
CA GLU A 285 -0.45 4.77 -33.95
C GLU A 285 0.47 3.94 -33.05
N LEU A 286 1.02 4.55 -31.98
CA LEU A 286 1.85 3.86 -31.01
C LEU A 286 1.08 2.70 -30.33
N ILE A 287 -0.16 2.96 -29.90
CA ILE A 287 -1.02 1.94 -29.27
C ILE A 287 -1.48 0.87 -30.28
N ASN A 288 -1.69 1.23 -31.54
CA ASN A 288 -2.05 0.26 -32.58
C ASN A 288 -0.90 -0.70 -32.89
N LYS A 289 0.35 -0.21 -32.90
CA LYS A 289 1.55 -1.06 -33.03
C LYS A 289 1.75 -1.99 -31.84
N LEU A 290 1.28 -1.60 -30.65
CA LEU A 290 1.29 -2.46 -29.46
C LEU A 290 0.33 -3.65 -29.58
N ASN A 291 -0.75 -3.53 -30.37
CA ASN A 291 -1.71 -4.62 -30.63
C ASN A 291 -1.26 -5.60 -31.71
N SER A 292 -0.36 -5.19 -32.62
CA SER A 292 0.04 -6.00 -33.78
C SER A 292 1.27 -6.88 -33.53
N ARG A 293 1.77 -6.93 -32.30
CA ARG A 293 2.94 -7.69 -31.85
C ARG A 293 2.56 -8.59 -30.68
#